data_AF-A0A9W6T820-F1
#
_entry.id   AF-A0A9W6T820-F1
#
_cell.length_a   1.000
_cell.length_b   1.000
_cell.length_c   1.000
_cell.angle_alpha   90.00
_cell.angle_beta   90.00
_cell.angle_gamma   90.00
#
_symmetry.space_group_name_H-M   'P 1'
#
loop_
_entity.id
_entity.type
_entity.pdbx_description
1 polymer ?
#
loop_
_entity_poly.entity_id
_entity_poly.type
_entity_poly.pdbx_seq_one_letter_code
_entity_poly.pdbx_strand_id
1 'polypeptide(L)'
;MGESGTAPPFYSWTTSGGVPYVGVITTSLIGLLAFLTVSNSGQTVFDWLVNITAVAGLIAWLFISLSHIRFMNILRSRSITRDTLPYKALFMPWFAYYAAIAVFIIIFIQGYESFFDFTASKFFTAYISIILFVVLWIGSQVTLYRKDPWFIPVADVDIDSDSRVVDEEVWDEAPQTWYDKFWDTVL
;
A
#
# COMPACT_ATOMS: atom_id res chain seq x y z
N MET A 1 8.35 -7.33 7.74
CA MET A 1 9.29 -6.21 7.50
C MET A 1 10.58 -6.35 8.29
N GLY A 2 10.53 -6.48 9.63
CA GLY A 2 11.74 -6.71 10.44
C GLY A 2 12.47 -8.02 10.11
N GLU A 3 11.75 -9.13 9.98
CA GLU A 3 12.36 -10.44 9.64
C GLU A 3 12.77 -10.57 8.18
N SER A 4 12.02 -9.93 7.28
CA SER A 4 12.25 -9.96 5.84
C SER A 4 13.42 -9.07 5.38
N GLY A 5 14.19 -8.48 6.31
CA GLY A 5 15.32 -7.58 6.01
C GLY A 5 14.93 -6.25 5.37
N THR A 6 13.63 -5.94 5.29
CA THR A 6 13.09 -4.73 4.65
C THR A 6 12.89 -3.57 5.63
N ALA A 7 13.27 -3.76 6.90
CA ALA A 7 13.35 -2.74 7.93
C ALA A 7 14.65 -2.91 8.73
N PRO A 8 15.12 -1.87 9.44
CA PRO A 8 16.29 -2.00 10.32
C PRO A 8 16.16 -3.16 11.32
N PRO A 9 17.27 -3.84 11.66
CA PRO A 9 17.23 -5.08 12.44
C PRO A 9 16.66 -4.91 13.85
N PHE A 10 16.64 -3.70 14.40
CA PHE A 10 16.02 -3.45 15.70
C PHE A 10 14.47 -3.56 15.68
N TYR A 11 13.83 -3.47 14.51
CA TYR A 11 12.38 -3.70 14.37
C TYR A 11 12.00 -5.19 14.38
N SER A 12 12.96 -6.12 14.30
CA SER A 12 12.70 -7.55 14.44
C SER A 12 12.74 -8.02 15.91
N TRP A 13 13.04 -7.12 16.86
CA TRP A 13 13.06 -7.47 18.28
C TRP A 13 11.64 -7.66 18.83
N THR A 14 11.38 -8.86 19.32
CA THR A 14 10.10 -9.28 19.87
C THR A 14 10.22 -9.68 21.34
N THR A 15 9.15 -9.46 22.11
CA THR A 15 9.00 -10.01 23.47
C THR A 15 8.85 -11.54 23.39
N SER A 16 9.03 -12.24 24.52
CA SER A 16 8.82 -13.70 24.63
C SER A 16 7.47 -14.22 24.09
N GLY A 17 6.43 -13.36 24.05
CA GLY A 17 5.13 -13.65 23.43
C GLY A 17 5.01 -13.27 21.94
N GLY A 18 6.12 -12.99 21.24
CA GLY A 18 6.13 -12.66 19.81
C GLY A 18 5.73 -11.22 19.45
N VAL A 19 5.47 -10.36 20.44
CA VAL A 19 5.03 -8.97 20.19
C VAL A 19 6.23 -8.07 19.85
N PRO A 20 6.25 -7.38 18.70
CA PRO A 20 7.33 -6.46 18.31
C PRO A 20 7.22 -5.13 19.07
N TYR A 21 7.81 -5.07 20.27
CA TYR A 21 7.64 -3.94 21.20
C TYR A 21 8.17 -2.61 20.63
N VAL A 22 9.24 -2.64 19.84
CA VAL A 22 9.80 -1.44 19.18
C VAL A 22 8.78 -0.82 18.22
N GLY A 23 8.08 -1.66 17.45
CA GLY A 23 7.02 -1.21 16.55
C GLY A 23 5.88 -0.54 17.33
N VAL A 24 5.42 -1.18 18.41
CA VAL A 24 4.34 -0.67 19.27
C VAL A 24 4.70 0.66 19.90
N ILE A 25 5.92 0.82 20.43
CA ILE A 25 6.38 2.08 21.03
C ILE A 25 6.43 3.17 19.96
N THR A 26 6.97 2.86 18.77
CA THR A 26 7.07 3.84 17.67
C THR A 26 5.69 4.35 17.25
N THR A 27 4.72 3.45 17.03
CA THR A 27 3.36 3.85 16.65
C THR A 27 2.63 4.59 17.76
N SER A 28 2.85 4.20 19.01
CA SER A 28 2.28 4.88 20.18
C SER A 28 2.80 6.32 20.30
N LEU A 29 4.10 6.56 20.10
CA LEU A 29 4.68 7.91 20.13
C LEU A 29 4.10 8.82 19.03
N ILE A 30 3.86 8.28 17.83
CA ILE A 30 3.19 9.02 16.76
C ILE A 30 1.72 9.28 17.13
N GLY A 31 1.05 8.29 17.72
CA GLY A 31 -0.32 8.44 18.22
C GLY A 31 -0.47 9.55 19.28
N LEU A 32 0.55 9.78 20.11
CA LEU A 32 0.56 10.88 21.09
C LEU A 32 0.51 12.27 20.42
N LEU A 33 0.91 12.40 19.15
CA LEU A 33 0.77 13.66 18.41
C LEU A 33 -0.69 14.08 18.25
N ALA A 34 -1.65 13.14 18.33
CA ALA A 34 -3.07 13.46 18.36
C ALA A 34 -3.46 14.33 19.58
N PHE A 35 -2.70 14.33 20.67
CA PHE A 35 -2.97 15.22 21.82
C PHE A 35 -2.66 16.70 21.55
N LEU A 36 -1.96 17.03 20.45
CA LEU A 36 -1.76 18.42 20.02
C LEU A 36 -3.10 19.12 19.67
N THR A 37 -4.14 18.33 19.41
CA THR A 37 -5.50 18.81 19.15
C THR A 37 -6.16 19.51 20.34
N VAL A 38 -5.67 19.30 21.56
CA VAL A 38 -6.21 19.88 22.80
C VAL A 38 -5.82 21.36 22.97
N SER A 39 -4.88 21.88 22.18
CA SER A 39 -4.48 23.29 22.19
C SER A 39 -5.42 24.18 21.37
N ASN A 40 -5.45 25.50 21.61
CA ASN A 40 -6.28 26.48 20.87
C ASN A 40 -6.00 26.52 19.35
N SER A 41 -4.91 25.90 18.87
CA SER A 41 -4.55 25.72 17.45
C SER A 41 -4.61 24.26 16.98
N GLY A 42 -5.27 23.40 17.75
CA GLY A 42 -5.24 21.95 17.58
C GLY A 42 -5.95 21.43 16.32
N GLN A 43 -6.99 22.13 15.87
CA GLN A 43 -7.75 21.74 14.67
C GLN A 43 -6.89 21.76 13.40
N THR A 44 -6.02 22.76 13.24
CA THR A 44 -5.12 22.83 12.09
C THR A 44 -4.15 21.65 12.05
N VAL A 45 -3.58 21.27 13.21
CA VAL A 45 -2.67 20.12 13.30
C VAL A 45 -3.40 18.80 13.05
N PHE A 46 -4.64 18.68 13.53
CA PHE A 46 -5.49 17.53 13.23
C PHE A 46 -5.74 17.38 11.73
N ASP A 47 -6.13 18.47 11.06
CA ASP A 47 -6.40 18.48 9.63
C ASP A 47 -5.15 18.07 8.82
N TRP A 48 -3.96 18.46 9.28
CA TRP A 48 -2.69 18.02 8.68
C TRP A 48 -2.48 16.51 8.85
N LEU A 49 -2.70 15.96 10.05
CA LEU A 49 -2.55 14.51 10.31
C LEU A 49 -3.56 13.68 9.51
N VAL A 50 -4.80 14.14 9.42
CA VAL A 50 -5.85 13.49 8.62
C VAL A 50 -5.49 13.52 7.14
N ASN A 51 -5.02 14.66 6.63
CA ASN A 51 -4.59 14.75 5.23
C ASN A 51 -3.41 13.79 4.95
N ILE A 52 -2.40 13.76 5.83
CA ILE A 52 -1.25 12.85 5.72
C ILE A 52 -1.67 11.39 5.64
N THR A 53 -2.57 10.96 6.53
CA THR A 53 -3.03 9.56 6.55
C THR A 53 -3.91 9.21 5.34
N ALA A 54 -4.80 10.10 4.91
CA ALA A 54 -5.64 9.90 3.73
C ALA A 54 -4.79 9.75 2.46
N VAL A 55 -3.80 10.62 2.25
CA VAL A 55 -2.91 10.56 1.08
C VAL A 55 -1.99 9.35 1.12
N ALA A 56 -1.46 9.01 2.29
CA ALA A 56 -0.66 7.80 2.46
C ALA A 56 -1.47 6.54 2.06
N GLY A 57 -2.75 6.47 2.42
CA GLY A 57 -3.66 5.40 2.00
C GLY A 57 -3.89 5.35 0.49
N LEU A 58 -4.12 6.51 -0.14
CA LEU A 58 -4.26 6.61 -1.60
C LEU A 58 -2.97 6.15 -2.31
N ILE A 59 -1.80 6.61 -1.86
CA ILE A 59 -0.52 6.17 -2.40
C ILE A 59 -0.34 4.65 -2.26
N ALA A 60 -0.71 4.08 -1.11
CA ALA A 60 -0.65 2.63 -0.90
C ALA A 60 -1.54 1.87 -1.89
N TRP A 61 -2.79 2.32 -2.12
CA TRP A 61 -3.68 1.71 -3.12
C TRP A 61 -3.16 1.85 -4.55
N LEU A 62 -2.50 2.97 -4.88
CA LEU A 62 -1.83 3.13 -6.17
C LEU A 62 -0.73 2.08 -6.35
N PHE A 63 0.14 1.88 -5.36
CA PHE A 63 1.20 0.87 -5.44
C PHE A 63 0.67 -0.56 -5.45
N ILE A 64 -0.40 -0.86 -4.72
CA ILE A 64 -1.07 -2.17 -4.79
C ILE A 64 -1.56 -2.42 -6.21
N SER A 65 -2.23 -1.45 -6.82
CA SER A 65 -2.75 -1.55 -8.18
C SER A 65 -1.64 -1.72 -9.21
N LEU A 66 -0.56 -0.95 -9.11
CA LEU A 66 0.62 -1.05 -9.98
C LEU A 66 1.36 -2.38 -9.83
N SER A 67 1.52 -2.86 -8.58
CA SER A 67 2.15 -4.15 -8.30
C SER A 67 1.33 -5.30 -8.90
N HIS A 68 0.00 -5.21 -8.80
CA HIS A 68 -0.90 -6.19 -9.41
C HIS A 68 -0.81 -6.16 -10.95
N ILE A 69 -0.82 -4.98 -11.58
CA ILE A 69 -0.61 -4.86 -13.05
C ILE A 69 0.71 -5.50 -13.47
N ARG A 70 1.77 -5.27 -12.71
CA ARG A 70 3.10 -5.83 -12.99
C ARG A 70 3.15 -7.35 -12.77
N PHE A 71 2.51 -7.87 -11.72
CA PHE A 71 2.33 -9.30 -11.50
C PHE A 71 1.67 -9.99 -12.69
N MET A 72 0.61 -9.39 -13.23
CA MET A 72 -0.08 -9.89 -14.42
C MET A 72 0.82 -9.90 -15.67
N ASN A 73 1.70 -8.91 -15.81
CA ASN A 73 2.68 -8.87 -16.91
C ASN A 73 3.77 -9.95 -16.73
N ILE A 74 4.20 -10.23 -15.50
CA ILE A 74 5.16 -11.31 -15.20
C ILE A 74 4.56 -12.67 -15.58
N LEU A 75 3.33 -12.96 -15.16
CA LEU A 75 2.65 -14.22 -15.53
C LEU A 75 2.53 -14.38 -17.05
N ARG A 76 2.16 -13.30 -17.75
CA ARG A 76 2.09 -13.30 -19.22
C ARG A 76 3.46 -13.57 -19.85
N SER A 77 4.54 -13.00 -19.32
CA SER A 77 5.91 -13.22 -19.83
C SER A 77 6.39 -14.67 -19.66
N ARG A 78 5.91 -15.36 -18.62
CA ARG A 78 6.22 -16.76 -18.31
C ARG A 78 5.19 -17.74 -18.88
N SER A 79 4.24 -17.27 -19.71
CA SER A 79 3.13 -18.07 -20.27
C SER A 79 2.28 -18.81 -19.21
N ILE A 80 2.22 -18.28 -17.99
CA ILE A 80 1.41 -18.85 -16.91
C ILE A 80 -0.03 -18.32 -17.05
N THR A 81 -0.98 -19.25 -17.18
CA THR A 81 -2.40 -18.91 -17.28
C THR A 81 -2.93 -18.47 -15.91
N ARG A 82 -3.79 -17.46 -15.88
CA ARG A 82 -4.40 -16.97 -14.63
C ARG A 82 -5.27 -17.99 -13.91
N ASP A 83 -5.67 -19.05 -14.60
CA ASP A 83 -6.47 -20.14 -14.06
C ASP A 83 -5.64 -21.06 -13.14
N THR A 84 -4.31 -20.92 -13.14
CA THR A 84 -3.44 -21.62 -12.18
C THR A 84 -3.34 -20.88 -10.84
N LEU A 85 -3.91 -19.67 -10.73
CA LEU A 85 -3.90 -18.90 -9.50
C LEU A 85 -5.06 -19.36 -8.60
N PRO A 86 -4.85 -19.49 -7.27
CA PRO A 86 -5.92 -19.87 -6.33
C PRO A 86 -7.13 -18.93 -6.35
N TYR A 87 -6.91 -17.66 -6.73
CA TYR A 87 -7.96 -16.66 -6.79
C TYR A 87 -7.87 -15.84 -8.08
N LYS A 88 -9.04 -15.63 -8.70
CA LYS A 88 -9.19 -14.85 -9.94
C LYS A 88 -10.41 -13.95 -9.82
N ALA A 89 -10.19 -12.65 -9.60
CA ALA A 89 -11.30 -11.70 -9.61
C ALA A 89 -11.85 -11.47 -11.03
N LEU A 90 -13.15 -11.23 -11.10
CA LEU A 90 -13.87 -10.89 -12.33
C LEU A 90 -13.29 -9.60 -12.94
N PHE A 91 -13.16 -9.56 -14.28
CA PHE A 91 -12.68 -8.41 -15.07
C PHE A 91 -11.27 -7.85 -14.76
N MET A 92 -10.48 -8.49 -13.90
CA MET A 92 -9.04 -8.21 -13.84
C MET A 92 -8.42 -8.49 -15.22
N PRO A 93 -7.35 -7.77 -15.65
CA PRO A 93 -6.65 -6.69 -14.97
C PRO A 93 -7.26 -5.30 -15.19
N TRP A 94 -8.38 -5.15 -15.91
CA TRP A 94 -8.92 -3.83 -16.29
C TRP A 94 -9.27 -2.96 -15.08
N PHE A 95 -9.86 -3.55 -14.03
CA PHE A 95 -10.13 -2.85 -12.78
C PHE A 95 -8.87 -2.31 -12.08
N ALA A 96 -7.73 -3.01 -12.20
CA ALA A 96 -6.47 -2.53 -11.62
C ALA A 96 -5.95 -1.29 -12.35
N TYR A 97 -6.10 -1.21 -13.68
CA TYR A 97 -5.78 0.00 -14.44
C TYR A 97 -6.72 1.15 -14.08
N TYR A 98 -8.03 0.88 -13.98
CA TYR A 98 -9.01 1.88 -13.56
C TYR A 98 -8.69 2.44 -12.17
N ALA A 99 -8.45 1.56 -11.18
CA ALA A 99 -8.10 1.96 -9.82
C ALA A 99 -6.82 2.79 -9.78
N ALA A 100 -5.76 2.36 -10.49
CA ALA A 100 -4.51 3.10 -10.56
C ALA A 100 -4.71 4.50 -11.14
N ILE A 101 -5.45 4.64 -12.25
CA ILE A 101 -5.71 5.94 -12.89
C ILE A 101 -6.57 6.83 -11.99
N ALA A 102 -7.65 6.28 -11.42
CA ALA A 102 -8.55 7.04 -10.56
C ALA A 102 -7.82 7.58 -9.32
N VAL A 103 -7.05 6.73 -8.64
CA VAL A 103 -6.27 7.12 -7.46
C VAL A 103 -5.18 8.13 -7.82
N PHE A 104 -4.50 7.95 -8.95
CA PHE A 104 -3.50 8.91 -9.44
C PHE A 104 -4.11 10.31 -9.67
N ILE A 105 -5.28 10.36 -10.30
CA ILE A 105 -6.02 11.62 -10.54
C ILE A 105 -6.43 12.26 -9.22
N ILE A 106 -6.94 11.47 -8.25
CA ILE A 106 -7.35 11.99 -6.94
C ILE A 106 -6.16 12.62 -6.22
N ILE A 107 -5.00 11.94 -6.17
CA ILE A 107 -3.78 12.47 -5.55
C ILE A 107 -3.34 13.79 -6.21
N PHE A 108 -3.42 13.87 -7.55
CA PHE A 108 -3.00 15.06 -8.28
C PHE A 108 -3.95 16.25 -8.07
N ILE A 109 -5.26 16.00 -8.10
CA ILE A 109 -6.28 17.04 -7.95
C ILE A 109 -6.36 17.52 -6.50
N GLN A 110 -6.15 16.67 -5.50
CA GLN A 110 -6.37 17.02 -4.09
C GLN A 110 -5.71 18.35 -3.65
N GLY A 111 -4.54 18.70 -4.19
CA GLY A 111 -3.83 19.94 -3.85
C GLY A 111 -4.14 21.16 -4.73
N TYR A 112 -5.12 21.07 -5.65
CA TYR A 112 -5.30 22.07 -6.71
C TYR A 112 -5.54 23.49 -6.19
N GLU A 113 -6.27 23.64 -5.08
CA GLU A 113 -6.60 24.96 -4.50
C GLU A 113 -5.36 25.74 -4.08
N SER A 114 -4.28 25.05 -3.72
CA SER A 114 -3.01 25.68 -3.34
C SER A 114 -2.32 26.44 -4.48
N PHE A 115 -2.69 26.17 -5.74
CA PHE A 115 -2.16 26.89 -6.90
C PHE A 115 -2.90 28.19 -7.21
N PHE A 116 -4.15 28.35 -6.77
CA PHE A 116 -4.96 29.54 -7.04
C PHE A 116 -4.78 30.64 -6.00
N ASP A 117 -4.54 30.28 -4.73
CA ASP A 117 -4.22 31.20 -3.64
C ASP A 117 -2.88 30.82 -3.00
N PHE A 118 -1.80 31.10 -3.73
CA PHE A 118 -0.45 30.63 -3.38
C PHE A 118 0.04 31.25 -2.07
N THR A 119 -0.04 30.46 -1.01
CA THR A 119 0.58 30.74 0.29
C THR A 119 1.47 29.55 0.64
N ALA A 120 2.73 29.81 1.02
CA ALA A 120 3.67 28.74 1.37
C ALA A 120 3.08 27.74 2.37
N SER A 121 2.40 28.24 3.42
CA SER A 121 1.72 27.39 4.41
C SER A 121 0.66 26.47 3.80
N LYS A 122 -0.15 26.95 2.86
CA LYS A 122 -1.21 26.15 2.21
C LYS A 122 -0.61 25.11 1.28
N PHE A 123 0.42 25.47 0.51
CA PHE A 123 1.13 24.54 -0.36
C PHE A 123 1.79 23.42 0.43
N PHE A 124 2.54 23.75 1.50
CA PHE A 124 3.13 22.74 2.37
C PHE A 124 2.06 21.86 3.01
N THR A 125 0.96 22.43 3.51
CA THR A 125 -0.14 21.64 4.10
C THR A 125 -0.76 20.66 3.09
N ALA A 126 -0.96 21.09 1.84
CA ALA A 126 -1.56 20.26 0.80
C ALA A 126 -0.62 19.16 0.29
N TYR A 127 0.70 19.40 0.27
CA TYR A 127 1.68 18.50 -0.35
C TYR A 127 2.65 17.82 0.61
N ILE A 128 2.56 18.08 1.93
CA ILE A 128 3.43 17.48 2.95
C ILE A 128 3.44 15.95 2.86
N SER A 129 2.30 15.34 2.55
CA SER A 129 2.14 13.89 2.43
C SER A 129 2.98 13.31 1.28
N ILE A 130 2.99 13.99 0.12
CA ILE A 130 3.80 13.59 -1.03
C ILE A 130 5.29 13.79 -0.73
N ILE A 131 5.64 14.92 -0.10
CA ILE A 131 7.02 15.21 0.30
C ILE A 131 7.53 14.15 1.29
N LEU A 132 6.74 13.83 2.32
CA LEU A 132 7.07 12.79 3.30
C LEU A 132 7.23 11.43 2.63
N PHE A 133 6.34 11.08 1.70
CA PHE A 133 6.47 9.85 0.92
C PHE A 133 7.80 9.82 0.14
N VAL A 134 8.14 10.88 -0.59
CA VAL A 134 9.38 10.96 -1.38
C VAL A 134 10.61 10.88 -0.47
N VAL A 135 10.60 11.57 0.68
CA VAL A 135 11.71 11.54 1.65
C VAL A 135 11.88 10.14 2.23
N LEU A 136 10.80 9.48 2.65
CA LEU A 136 10.86 8.12 3.19
C LEU A 136 11.29 7.12 2.11
N TRP A 137 10.78 7.27 0.88
CA TRP A 137 11.16 6.43 -0.25
C TRP A 137 12.65 6.58 -0.60
N ILE A 138 13.15 7.81 -0.77
CA ILE A 138 14.58 8.07 -1.00
C ILE A 138 15.41 7.57 0.19
N GLY A 139 14.95 7.81 1.42
CA GLY A 139 15.61 7.32 2.63
C GLY A 139 15.77 5.80 2.60
N SER A 140 14.71 5.06 2.28
CA SER A 140 14.75 3.60 2.13
C SER A 140 15.66 3.14 0.98
N GLN A 141 15.64 3.84 -0.16
CA GLN A 141 16.48 3.51 -1.32
C GLN A 141 17.96 3.75 -1.05
N VAL A 142 18.32 4.82 -0.34
CA VAL A 142 19.71 5.15 -0.02
C VAL A 142 20.26 4.26 1.11
N THR A 143 19.41 3.81 2.03
CA THR A 143 19.84 3.03 3.21
C THR A 143 19.72 1.53 3.02
N LEU A 144 18.51 1.00 2.76
CA LEU A 144 18.23 -0.43 2.68
C LEU A 144 18.46 -1.00 1.28
N TYR A 145 17.94 -0.34 0.24
CA TYR A 145 17.94 -0.88 -1.13
C TYR A 145 19.07 -0.32 -2.00
N ARG A 146 20.16 0.16 -1.39
CA ARG A 146 21.26 0.86 -2.08
C ARG A 146 21.89 0.05 -3.23
N LYS A 147 21.84 -1.27 -3.13
CA LYS A 147 22.45 -2.20 -4.09
C LYS A 147 21.45 -2.74 -5.11
N ASP A 148 20.16 -2.50 -4.90
CA ASP A 148 19.10 -3.04 -5.75
C ASP A 148 18.74 -2.04 -6.86
N PRO A 149 18.39 -2.53 -8.06
CA PRO A 149 17.93 -1.67 -9.13
C PRO A 149 16.60 -1.02 -8.76
N TRP A 150 16.42 0.25 -9.12
CA TRP A 150 15.16 0.99 -8.88
C TRP A 150 13.95 0.32 -9.54
N PHE A 151 14.19 -0.46 -10.61
CA PHE A 151 13.16 -1.20 -11.31
C PHE A 151 13.73 -2.53 -11.83
N ILE A 152 13.32 -3.65 -11.23
CA ILE A 152 13.73 -4.99 -11.65
C ILE A 152 13.07 -5.36 -13.00
N PRO A 153 13.80 -5.80 -14.02
CA PRO A 153 13.20 -6.26 -15.27
C PRO A 153 12.16 -7.37 -15.03
N VAL A 154 11.07 -7.39 -15.79
CA VAL A 154 9.98 -8.38 -15.63
C VAL A 154 10.48 -9.83 -15.67
N ALA A 155 11.52 -10.09 -16.47
CA ALA A 155 12.13 -11.41 -16.60
C ALA A 155 12.90 -11.86 -15.35
N ASP A 156 13.46 -10.92 -14.59
CA ASP A 156 14.31 -11.19 -13.43
C ASP A 156 13.53 -11.19 -12.11
N VAL A 157 12.22 -10.91 -12.15
CA VAL A 157 11.38 -10.94 -10.95
C VAL A 157 11.15 -12.39 -10.54
N ASP A 158 11.62 -12.73 -9.35
CA ASP A 158 11.37 -14.01 -8.70
C ASP A 158 9.96 -14.04 -8.09
N ILE A 159 9.17 -15.04 -8.50
CA ILE A 159 7.83 -15.31 -7.99
C ILE A 159 7.72 -16.72 -7.38
N ASP A 160 8.79 -17.52 -7.46
CA ASP A 160 8.74 -18.96 -7.18
C ASP A 160 9.37 -19.28 -5.81
N SER A 161 10.48 -18.64 -5.44
CA SER A 161 11.29 -19.04 -4.27
C SER A 161 10.55 -18.99 -2.92
N ASP A 162 9.62 -18.05 -2.75
CA ASP A 162 8.80 -17.89 -1.53
C ASP A 162 7.31 -18.12 -1.83
N SER A 163 7.01 -18.76 -2.97
CA SER A 163 5.63 -19.16 -3.27
C SER A 163 5.21 -20.18 -2.22
N ARG A 164 4.23 -19.80 -1.39
CA ARG A 164 3.59 -20.77 -0.49
C ARG A 164 2.88 -21.77 -1.38
N VAL A 165 3.22 -23.05 -1.22
CA VAL A 165 2.38 -24.13 -1.72
C VAL A 165 1.05 -23.94 -1.00
N VAL A 166 0.05 -23.47 -1.74
CA VAL A 166 -1.30 -23.42 -1.23
C VAL A 166 -1.73 -24.87 -1.19
N ASP A 167 -1.60 -25.50 -0.02
CA ASP A 167 -2.45 -26.65 0.30
C ASP A 167 -3.86 -26.14 0.03
N GLU A 168 -4.54 -26.71 -0.96
CA GLU A 168 -5.93 -26.39 -1.23
C GLU A 168 -6.68 -26.63 0.08
N GLU A 169 -6.92 -25.58 0.86
CA GLU A 169 -8.06 -25.53 1.75
C GLU A 169 -9.25 -25.57 0.78
N VAL A 170 -9.61 -26.80 0.38
CA VAL A 170 -10.88 -27.11 -0.25
C VAL A 170 -11.91 -26.69 0.78
N TRP A 171 -12.32 -25.43 0.71
CA TRP A 171 -13.58 -25.03 1.30
C TRP A 171 -14.60 -25.93 0.63
N ASP A 172 -15.14 -26.89 1.38
CA ASP A 172 -16.27 -27.70 0.94
C ASP A 172 -17.43 -26.71 0.66
N GLU A 173 -17.49 -26.20 -0.57
CA GLU A 173 -18.57 -25.35 -1.01
C GLU A 173 -19.84 -26.22 -0.99
N ALA A 174 -20.69 -25.96 0.01
CA ALA A 174 -22.01 -26.55 0.08
C ALA A 174 -22.74 -26.33 -1.27
N PRO A 175 -23.53 -27.30 -1.76
CA PRO A 175 -24.14 -27.21 -3.09
C PRO A 175 -24.96 -25.92 -3.22
N GLN A 176 -24.46 -24.97 -4.03
CA GLN A 176 -25.07 -23.66 -4.16
C GLN A 176 -26.42 -23.71 -4.87
N THR A 177 -27.43 -23.10 -4.24
CA THR A 177 -28.76 -22.93 -4.81
C THR A 177 -28.72 -21.84 -5.88
N TRP A 178 -29.71 -21.77 -6.78
CA TRP A 178 -29.74 -20.79 -7.86
C TRP A 178 -29.71 -19.32 -7.39
N TYR A 179 -30.20 -19.04 -6.17
CA TYR A 179 -30.11 -17.73 -5.54
C TYR A 179 -28.68 -17.38 -5.12
N ASP A 180 -27.92 -18.33 -4.59
CA ASP A 180 -26.53 -18.13 -4.17
C ASP A 180 -25.66 -17.81 -5.38
N LYS A 181 -25.87 -18.54 -6.50
CA LYS A 181 -25.19 -18.27 -7.78
C LYS A 181 -25.51 -16.90 -8.36
N PHE A 182 -26.73 -16.40 -8.16
CA PHE A 182 -27.12 -15.07 -8.62
C PHE A 182 -26.38 -13.99 -7.84
N TRP A 183 -26.34 -14.12 -6.50
CA TRP A 183 -25.62 -13.17 -5.66
C TRP A 183 -24.10 -13.22 -5.90
N ASP A 184 -23.51 -14.40 -6.08
CA ASP A 184 -22.09 -14.59 -6.41
C ASP A 184 -21.68 -14.05 -7.79
N THR A 185 -22.63 -13.89 -8.71
CA THR A 185 -22.36 -13.29 -10.02
C THR A 185 -22.45 -11.77 -9.99
N VAL A 186 -23.16 -11.21 -9.01
CA VAL A 186 -23.49 -9.78 -8.91
C VAL A 186 -22.60 -9.04 -7.90
N LEU A 187 -22.15 -9.71 -6.84
CA LEU A 187 -21.20 -9.22 -5.84
C LEU A 187 -19.76 -9.59 -6.20
#